data_AF-A0A380DYM8-F1
#
_entry.id   AF-A0A380DYM8-F1
#
_cell.length_a   1.000
_cell.length_b   1.000
_cell.length_c   1.000
_cell.angle_alpha   90.00
_cell.angle_beta   90.00
_cell.angle_gamma   90.00
#
_symmetry.space_group_name_H-M   'P 1'
#
loop_
_entity.id
_entity.type
_entity.pdbx_description
1 polymer ?
#
loop_
_entity_poly.entity_id
_entity_poly.type
_entity_poly.pdbx_seq_one_letter_code
_entity_poly.pdbx_strand_id
1 'polypeptide(L)' 'MARIAKVYAELGVKKIRITGGEPLMRRDLDVLIAKLNQIDGIEDIGLTTNGFVIKKAWTKVI' A
#
# COMPACT_ATOMS: atom_id res chain seq x y z
N MET A 1 6.71 7.82 -2.02
CA MET A 1 5.30 7.68 -1.59
C MET A 1 5.08 7.90 -0.10
N ALA A 2 5.76 7.20 0.81
CA ALA A 2 5.55 7.39 2.26
C ALA A 2 5.60 8.86 2.74
N ARG A 3 6.54 9.67 2.22
CA ARG A 3 6.60 11.12 2.52
C ARG A 3 5.32 11.87 2.13
N ILE A 4 4.76 11.56 0.96
CA ILE A 4 3.54 12.20 0.46
C ILE A 4 2.35 11.73 1.31
N ALA A 5 2.24 10.42 1.54
CA ALA A 5 1.20 9.84 2.37
C ALA A 5 1.17 10.44 3.78
N LYS A 6 2.34 10.70 4.38
CA LYS A 6 2.44 11.34 5.70
C LYS A 6 1.84 12.76 5.70
N VAL A 7 2.20 13.59 4.72
CA VAL A 7 1.66 14.95 4.60
C VAL A 7 0.14 14.92 4.42
N TYR A 8 -0.39 13.97 3.65
CA TYR A 8 -1.83 13.82 3.48
C TYR A 8 -2.52 13.29 4.74
N ALA A 9 -1.88 12.42 5.51
CA ALA A 9 -2.41 11.94 6.78
C ALA A 9 -2.55 13.09 7.78
N GLU A 10 -1.58 14.00 7.84
CA GLU A 10 -1.64 15.24 8.63
C GLU A 10 -2.80 16.16 8.19
N LEU A 11 -3.28 16.03 6.96
CA LEU A 11 -4.45 16.74 6.42
C LEU A 11 -5.77 15.96 6.55
N GLY A 12 -5.77 14.84 7.27
CA GLY A 12 -6.98 14.06 7.58
C GLY A 12 -7.26 12.90 6.61
N VAL A 13 -6.33 12.56 5.70
CA VAL A 13 -6.46 11.32 4.93
C VAL A 13 -6.26 10.12 5.84
N LYS A 14 -7.24 9.22 5.85
CA LYS A 14 -7.24 8.00 6.67
C LYS A 14 -7.05 6.70 5.88
N LYS A 15 -7.27 6.76 4.55
CA LYS A 15 -7.29 5.57 3.69
C LYS A 15 -6.36 5.75 2.52
N ILE A 16 -5.58 4.71 2.22
CA ILE A 16 -4.70 4.65 1.06
C ILE A 16 -5.12 3.48 0.20
N ARG A 17 -5.27 3.70 -1.11
CA ARG A 17 -5.52 2.63 -2.09
C ARG A 17 -4.37 2.54 -3.08
N ILE A 18 -3.68 1.40 -3.09
CA ILE A 18 -2.59 1.11 -4.02
C ILE A 18 -3.22 0.57 -5.31
N THR A 19 -2.91 1.25 -6.41
CA THR A 19 -3.37 0.97 -7.77
C THR A 19 -2.18 1.09 -8.74
N GLY A 20 -2.39 0.83 -10.03
CA GLY A 20 -1.39 0.98 -11.08
C GLY A 20 -1.81 0.21 -12.32
N GLY A 21 -0.84 -0.36 -13.05
CA GLY A 21 -1.10 -1.45 -13.98
C GLY A 21 -1.48 -2.72 -13.21
N GLU A 22 -0.47 -3.43 -12.70
CA GLU A 22 -0.66 -4.51 -11.72
C GLU A 22 0.24 -4.28 -10.50
N PRO A 23 -0.32 -3.85 -9.36
CA PRO A 23 0.47 -3.55 -8.16
C PRO A 23 1.35 -4.68 -7.67
N LEU A 24 0.93 -5.94 -7.80
CA LEU A 24 1.71 -7.10 -7.36
C LEU A 24 2.98 -7.32 -8.20
N MET A 25 3.12 -6.66 -9.35
CA MET A 25 4.36 -6.64 -10.14
C MET A 25 5.37 -5.60 -9.64
N ARG A 26 4.96 -4.71 -8.74
CA ARG A 26 5.86 -3.70 -8.17
C ARG A 26 6.87 -4.40 -7.27
N ARG A 27 8.16 -4.21 -7.59
CA ARG A 27 9.26 -4.64 -6.72
C ARG A 27 9.12 -3.96 -5.36
N ASP A 28 9.35 -4.73 -4.29
CA ASP A 28 9.33 -4.27 -2.90
C ASP A 28 7.98 -3.60 -2.50
N LEU A 29 6.87 -4.20 -2.93
CA LEU A 29 5.53 -3.77 -2.54
C LEU A 29 5.30 -3.90 -1.03
N ASP A 30 5.78 -4.99 -0.44
CA ASP A 30 5.82 -5.29 0.98
C ASP A 30 6.52 -4.17 1.78
N VAL A 31 7.69 -3.73 1.32
CA VAL A 31 8.42 -2.62 1.94
C VAL A 31 7.63 -1.31 1.87
N LEU A 32 6.89 -1.07 0.77
CA LEU A 32 6.01 0.10 0.69
C LEU A 32 4.86 0.00 1.69
N ILE A 33 4.17 -1.13 1.74
CA ILE A 33 3.03 -1.35 2.65
C ILE A 33 3.49 -1.20 4.09
N ALA A 34 4.63 -1.79 4.47
CA ALA A 34 5.21 -1.63 5.81
C ALA A 34 5.47 -0.15 6.15
N LYS A 35 6.03 0.63 5.22
CA LYS A 35 6.26 2.07 5.42
C LYS A 35 4.97 2.89 5.53
N LEU A 36 3.93 2.49 4.80
CA LEU A 36 2.62 3.17 4.87
C LEU A 36 1.88 2.83 6.17
N ASN A 37 2.01 1.59 6.65
CA ASN A 37 1.39 1.12 7.88
C ASN A 37 1.98 1.78 9.14
N GLN A 38 3.16 2.38 9.04
CA GLN A 38 3.80 3.15 10.11
C GLN A 38 3.37 4.63 10.14
N ILE A 39 2.49 5.06 9.24
CA ILE A 39 2.06 6.47 9.19
C ILE A 39 0.87 6.65 10.12
N ASP A 40 1.09 7.41 11.20
CA ASP A 40 0.03 7.82 12.12
C ASP A 40 -1.12 8.50 11.37
N GLY A 41 -2.35 8.09 11.67
CA GLY A 41 -3.57 8.59 11.03
C GLY A 41 -4.03 7.78 9.82
N ILE A 42 -3.21 6.89 9.27
CA ILE A 42 -3.66 5.91 8.26
C ILE A 42 -4.28 4.71 8.97
N GLU A 43 -5.56 4.47 8.66
CA GLU A 43 -6.38 3.42 9.26
C GLU A 43 -6.61 2.24 8.30
N ASP A 44 -6.55 2.48 6.99
CA ASP A 44 -6.88 1.47 5.97
C ASP A 44 -5.91 1.57 4.77
N ILE A 45 -5.34 0.44 4.38
CA ILE A 45 -4.51 0.29 3.19
C ILE A 45 -5.12 -0.78 2.29
N GLY A 46 -5.80 -0.33 1.23
CA GLY A 46 -6.38 -1.19 0.22
C GLY A 46 -5.45 -1.41 -0.98
N LEU A 47 -5.64 -2.54 -1.67
CA LEU A 47 -4.99 -2.85 -2.94
C LEU A 47 -6.06 -3.14 -4.01
N THR A 48 -5.84 -2.68 -5.24
CA THR A 48 -6.63 -3.10 -6.40
C THR A 48 -5.73 -3.90 -7.34
N THR A 49 -6.00 -5.19 -7.52
CA THR A 49 -5.20 -6.13 -8.33
C THR A 49 -6.11 -6.97 -9.21
N ASN A 50 -5.59 -7.42 -10.36
CA ASN A 50 -6.27 -8.42 -11.20
C ASN A 50 -6.21 -9.84 -10.60
N GLY A 51 -5.42 -10.05 -9.55
CA GLY A 51 -5.32 -11.31 -8.81
C GLY A 51 -4.49 -12.40 -9.49
N PHE A 52 -3.92 -12.17 -10.68
CA PHE A 52 -3.23 -13.19 -11.47
C PHE A 52 -2.06 -13.84 -10.72
N VAL A 53 -1.31 -13.05 -9.93
CA VAL A 53 -0.14 -13.54 -9.14
C VAL A 53 -0.40 -13.56 -7.63
N ILE A 54 -1.67 -13.53 -7.19
CA ILE A 54 -2.00 -13.34 -5.77
C ILE A 54 -1.36 -14.41 -4.89
N LYS A 55 -1.47 -15.71 -5.25
CA LYS A 55 -0.89 -16.81 -4.45
C LYS A 55 0.62 -16.68 -4.23
N LYS A 56 1.34 -16.12 -5.21
CA LYS A 56 2.80 -15.95 -5.15
C LYS A 56 3.21 -14.73 -4.34
N ALA A 57 2.43 -13.65 -4.41
CA ALA A 57 2.76 -12.38 -3.80
C ALA A 57 2.16 -12.21 -2.39
N TRP A 58 1.08 -12.93 -2.07
CA TRP A 58 0.30 -12.75 -0.84
C TRP A 58 1.14 -12.91 0.42
N THR A 59 2.03 -13.91 0.47
CA THR A 59 2.92 -14.15 1.61
C THR A 59 3.89 -13.03 1.93
N LYS A 60 4.07 -12.06 1.02
CA LYS A 60 4.92 -10.88 1.26
C LYS A 60 4.12 -9.69 1.79
N VAL A 61 2.80 -9.69 1.59
CA VAL A 61 1.93 -8.53 1.84
C VAL A 61 1.24 -8.61 3.21
N ILE A 62 1.07 -9.82 3.74
CA ILE A 62 0.59 -10.11 5.11
C ILE A 62 1.75 -10.42 6.04
#